data_AF-A0A7W0RJK4-F1
#
_entry.id   AF-A0A7W0RJK4-F1
#
_cell.length_a   1.000
_cell.length_b   1.000
_cell.length_c   1.000
_cell.angle_alpha   90.00
_cell.angle_beta   90.00
_cell.angle_gamma   90.00
#
_symmetry.space_group_name_H-M   'P 1'
#
loop_
_entity.id
_entity.type
_entity.pdbx_description
1 polymer ?
#
loop_
_entity_poly.entity_id
_entity_poly.type
_entity_poly.pdbx_seq_one_letter_code
_entity_poly.pdbx_strand_id
1 'polypeptide(L)'
;MKGTITSVEPFRPVTTNCTRPEDVDPDSAVSSDDPPVCTDMDKAPLGTVLIEADPARGTLDKVIFTVGPEAALFSSYTGLGDEELTQIDFAELSVGRQAEVGFSGQVAESYPGQATAESVTLLDPGS
;
A
#
# COMPACT_ATOMS: atom_id res chain seq x y z
N MET A 1 -11.25 -4.18 4.75
CA MET A 1 -11.27 -5.46 4.00
C MET A 1 -10.38 -6.45 4.73
N LYS A 2 -10.80 -7.71 4.88
CA LYS A 2 -9.94 -8.79 5.42
C LYS A 2 -9.60 -9.79 4.33
N GLY A 3 -8.35 -10.26 4.29
CA GLY A 3 -7.92 -11.24 3.30
C GLY A 3 -6.45 -11.62 3.43
N THR A 4 -5.97 -12.37 2.45
CA THR A 4 -4.57 -12.82 2.39
C THR A 4 -3.76 -11.86 1.52
N ILE A 5 -2.57 -11.48 1.98
CA ILE A 5 -1.59 -10.78 1.15
C ILE A 5 -1.07 -11.75 0.09
N THR A 6 -1.32 -11.46 -1.20
CA THR A 6 -0.83 -12.30 -2.31
C THR A 6 0.26 -11.63 -3.15
N SER A 7 0.47 -10.32 -2.99
CA SER A 7 1.64 -9.60 -3.52
C SER A 7 2.00 -8.42 -2.62
N VAL A 8 3.31 -8.12 -2.53
CA VAL A 8 3.87 -6.92 -1.89
C VAL A 8 4.92 -6.35 -2.83
N GLU A 9 4.72 -5.12 -3.29
CA GLU A 9 5.62 -4.45 -4.22
C GLU A 9 6.11 -3.13 -3.62
N PRO A 10 7.36 -3.08 -3.11
CA PRO A 10 7.93 -1.84 -2.61
C PRO A 10 8.03 -0.79 -3.73
N PHE A 11 7.72 0.46 -3.38
CA PHE A 11 7.87 1.56 -4.32
C PHE A 11 9.35 1.81 -4.63
N ARG A 12 9.64 2.14 -5.90
CA ARG A 12 11.00 2.44 -6.37
C ARG A 12 11.08 3.91 -6.76
N PRO A 13 11.67 4.77 -5.92
CA PRO A 13 11.75 6.19 -6.21
C PRO A 13 12.71 6.48 -7.36
N VAL A 14 12.37 7.48 -8.17
CA VAL A 14 13.24 8.06 -9.21
C VAL A 14 14.03 9.19 -8.57
N THR A 15 15.32 8.96 -8.35
CA THR A 15 16.21 9.91 -7.64
C THR A 15 17.43 10.33 -8.45
N THR A 16 17.61 9.78 -9.66
CA THR A 16 18.76 10.07 -10.53
C THR A 16 18.29 10.39 -11.94
N ASN A 17 19.04 11.25 -12.64
CA ASN A 17 18.71 11.74 -13.99
C ASN A 17 17.28 12.27 -14.09
N CYS A 18 16.86 13.07 -13.10
CA CYS A 18 15.51 13.60 -12.98
C CYS A 18 15.52 15.10 -12.64
N THR A 19 14.42 15.78 -12.95
CA THR A 19 14.19 17.20 -12.58
C THR A 19 13.48 17.26 -11.25
N ARG A 20 13.96 18.07 -10.30
CA ARG A 20 13.30 18.20 -9.00
C ARG A 20 11.92 18.87 -9.17
N PRO A 21 10.89 18.49 -8.39
CA PRO A 21 9.55 19.04 -8.54
C PRO A 21 9.49 20.58 -8.47
N GLU A 22 10.33 21.19 -7.64
CA GLU A 22 10.45 22.65 -7.49
C GLU A 22 11.05 23.37 -8.70
N ASP A 23 11.77 22.63 -9.56
CA ASP A 23 12.43 23.15 -10.76
C ASP A 23 11.56 22.93 -12.02
N VAL A 24 10.37 22.30 -11.89
CA VAL A 24 9.44 22.06 -13.00
C VAL A 24 8.55 23.29 -13.21
N ASP A 25 8.65 23.90 -14.39
CA ASP A 25 7.72 24.92 -14.85
C ASP A 25 6.50 24.26 -15.52
N PRO A 26 5.29 24.31 -14.93
CA PRO A 26 4.11 23.67 -15.49
C PRO A 26 3.63 24.30 -16.81
N ASP A 27 4.09 25.51 -17.14
CA ASP A 27 3.73 26.22 -18.37
C ASP A 27 4.76 26.01 -19.49
N SER A 28 5.88 25.35 -19.19
CA SER A 28 6.91 25.05 -20.19
C SER A 28 6.47 23.95 -21.16
N ALA A 29 6.97 24.02 -22.40
CA ALA A 29 6.70 22.98 -23.39
C ALA A 29 7.41 21.68 -23.01
N VAL A 30 6.65 20.58 -22.96
CA VAL A 30 7.18 19.24 -22.66
C VAL A 30 7.73 18.55 -23.91
N SER A 31 8.84 17.83 -23.75
CA SER A 31 9.51 17.00 -24.76
C SER A 31 9.61 15.56 -24.29
N SER A 32 9.63 14.60 -25.22
CA SER A 32 9.90 13.20 -24.90
C SER A 32 11.32 12.95 -24.40
N ASP A 33 12.24 13.90 -24.67
CA ASP A 33 13.63 13.85 -24.21
C ASP A 33 13.82 14.47 -22.82
N ASP A 34 12.76 15.06 -22.24
CA ASP A 34 12.85 15.65 -20.92
C ASP A 34 13.07 14.54 -19.88
N PRO A 35 14.01 14.76 -18.93
CA PRO A 35 14.19 13.82 -17.84
C PRO A 35 12.91 13.74 -16.99
N PRO A 36 12.63 12.58 -16.37
CA PRO A 36 11.48 12.42 -15.49
C PRO A 36 11.56 13.38 -14.29
N VAL A 37 10.42 13.62 -13.64
CA VAL A 37 10.40 14.37 -12.37
C VAL A 37 10.89 13.45 -11.23
N CYS A 38 11.76 13.97 -10.38
CA CYS A 38 12.24 13.24 -9.21
C CYS A 38 11.09 12.95 -8.26
N THR A 39 11.13 11.78 -7.61
CA THR A 39 10.16 11.44 -6.58
C THR A 39 10.36 12.35 -5.36
N ASP A 40 9.27 13.00 -4.93
CA ASP A 40 9.17 13.63 -3.61
C ASP A 40 9.07 12.53 -2.53
N MET A 41 10.15 12.33 -1.77
CA MET A 41 10.24 11.25 -0.78
C MET A 41 9.27 11.43 0.39
N ASP A 42 8.83 12.65 0.69
CA ASP A 42 7.88 12.92 1.78
C ASP A 42 6.46 12.52 1.40
N LYS A 43 6.19 12.39 0.09
CA LYS A 43 4.89 11.98 -0.47
C LYS A 43 4.93 10.62 -1.17
N ALA A 44 6.11 10.01 -1.25
CA ALA A 44 6.31 8.75 -1.94
C ALA A 44 5.51 7.64 -1.24
N PRO A 45 4.73 6.84 -1.98
CA PRO A 45 4.14 5.66 -1.38
C PRO A 45 5.23 4.71 -0.89
N LEU A 46 4.94 3.93 0.13
CA LEU A 46 5.83 2.87 0.62
C LEU A 46 5.82 1.68 -0.36
N GLY A 47 4.69 1.43 -1.00
CA GLY A 47 4.52 0.39 -2.01
C GLY A 47 3.05 0.07 -2.25
N THR A 48 2.82 -1.06 -2.91
CA THR A 48 1.47 -1.62 -3.08
C THR A 48 1.39 -3.00 -2.45
N VAL A 49 0.20 -3.34 -1.96
CA VAL A 49 -0.13 -4.69 -1.49
C VAL A 49 -1.39 -5.18 -2.15
N LEU A 50 -1.37 -6.42 -2.61
CA LEU A 50 -2.54 -7.08 -3.18
C LEU A 50 -3.18 -7.97 -2.12
N ILE A 51 -4.44 -7.70 -1.81
CA ILE A 51 -5.25 -8.49 -0.88
C ILE A 51 -6.32 -9.25 -1.65
N GLU A 52 -6.36 -10.55 -1.43
CA GLU A 52 -7.43 -11.42 -1.89
C GLU A 52 -8.30 -11.80 -0.71
N ALA A 53 -9.59 -11.47 -0.79
CA ALA A 53 -10.55 -11.86 0.22
C ALA A 53 -10.66 -13.39 0.32
N ASP A 54 -10.96 -13.87 1.52
CA ASP A 54 -11.15 -15.30 1.75
C ASP A 54 -12.40 -15.80 1.00
N PRO A 55 -12.26 -16.73 0.03
CA PRO A 55 -13.40 -17.26 -0.70
C PRO A 55 -14.38 -17.99 0.20
N ALA A 56 -13.96 -18.50 1.37
CA ALA A 56 -14.85 -19.12 2.35
C ALA A 56 -15.85 -18.11 2.97
N ARG A 57 -15.55 -16.81 2.89
CA ARG A 57 -16.44 -15.72 3.31
C ARG A 57 -17.33 -15.18 2.19
N GLY A 58 -17.29 -15.81 1.01
CA GLY A 58 -18.24 -15.57 -0.09
C GLY A 58 -17.94 -14.36 -0.97
N THR A 59 -16.77 -13.73 -0.83
CA THR A 59 -16.32 -12.66 -1.73
C THR A 59 -15.08 -13.12 -2.53
N LEU A 60 -15.07 -12.82 -3.83
CA LEU A 60 -13.91 -13.05 -4.71
C LEU A 60 -13.14 -11.74 -4.95
N ASP A 61 -13.23 -10.85 -3.97
CA ASP A 61 -12.72 -9.49 -4.08
C ASP A 61 -11.20 -9.54 -4.05
N LYS A 62 -10.60 -8.94 -5.08
CA LYS A 62 -9.18 -8.77 -5.22
C LYS A 62 -8.93 -7.29 -5.34
N VAL A 63 -8.19 -6.72 -4.40
CA VAL A 63 -7.93 -5.28 -4.34
C VAL A 63 -6.45 -5.03 -4.18
N ILE A 64 -5.91 -4.16 -5.03
CA ILE A 64 -4.57 -3.59 -4.87
C ILE A 64 -4.72 -2.32 -4.05
N PHE A 65 -3.99 -2.26 -2.94
CA PHE A 65 -3.90 -1.09 -2.09
C PHE A 65 -2.57 -0.39 -2.27
N THR A 66 -2.59 0.90 -2.58
CA THR A 66 -1.42 1.76 -2.45
C THR A 66 -1.26 2.16 -0.99
N VAL A 67 -0.09 1.90 -0.42
CA VAL A 67 0.24 2.25 0.97
C VAL A 67 1.08 3.53 0.96
N GLY A 68 0.50 4.62 1.46
CA GLY A 68 1.18 5.91 1.60
C GLY A 68 2.09 5.97 2.83
N PRO A 69 2.92 7.03 2.95
CA PRO A 69 3.81 7.21 4.11
C PRO A 69 3.03 7.50 5.41
N GLU A 70 1.79 7.97 5.31
CA GLU A 70 0.89 8.25 6.43
C GLU A 70 0.03 7.04 6.85
N ALA A 71 0.11 5.92 6.11
CA ALA A 71 -0.71 4.75 6.42
C ALA A 71 -0.23 4.09 7.72
N ALA A 72 -1.17 3.76 8.60
CA ALA A 72 -0.85 3.12 9.87
C ALA A 72 -0.63 1.61 9.68
N LEU A 73 0.58 1.13 9.98
CA LEU A 73 0.96 -0.28 9.79
C LEU A 73 1.14 -0.97 11.14
N PHE A 74 0.41 -2.06 11.35
CA PHE A 74 0.45 -2.82 12.59
C PHE A 74 0.54 -4.33 12.35
N SER A 75 1.03 -5.05 13.36
CA SER A 75 0.76 -6.48 13.53
C SER A 75 -0.07 -6.64 14.80
N SER A 76 -1.17 -7.40 14.71
CA SER A 76 -1.89 -7.86 15.88
C SER A 76 -1.28 -9.17 16.39
N TYR A 77 -1.19 -9.29 17.70
CA TYR A 77 -0.83 -10.52 18.39
C TYR A 77 -1.86 -10.78 19.48
N THR A 78 -2.43 -11.99 19.50
CA THR A 78 -3.38 -12.37 20.55
C THR A 78 -2.64 -13.17 21.62
N GLY A 79 -2.06 -12.46 22.58
CA GLY A 79 -1.42 -13.06 23.76
C GLY A 79 -2.30 -12.96 25.00
N LEU A 80 -2.59 -14.09 25.66
CA LEU A 80 -3.12 -14.23 27.04
C LEU A 80 -4.20 -13.22 27.52
N GLY A 81 -5.05 -12.67 26.65
CA GLY A 81 -6.29 -11.99 27.04
C GLY A 81 -6.63 -10.72 26.27
N ASP A 82 -5.64 -9.97 25.76
CA ASP A 82 -5.85 -8.72 25.04
C ASP A 82 -5.18 -8.76 23.66
N GLU A 83 -5.79 -8.10 22.68
CA GLU A 83 -5.21 -7.95 21.34
C GLU A 83 -4.20 -6.80 21.38
N GLU A 84 -2.92 -7.11 21.21
CA GLU A 84 -1.85 -6.13 21.23
C GLU A 84 -1.49 -5.73 19.79
N LEU A 85 -1.49 -4.42 19.50
CA LEU A 85 -1.07 -3.88 18.22
C LEU A 85 0.36 -3.36 18.34
N THR A 86 1.28 -3.97 17.59
CA THR A 86 2.66 -3.51 17.45
C THR A 86 2.80 -2.76 16.13
N GLN A 87 3.36 -1.56 16.15
CA GLN A 87 3.69 -0.83 14.91
C GLN A 87 4.79 -1.57 14.15
N ILE A 88 4.62 -1.71 12.83
CA ILE A 88 5.56 -2.42 11.96
C ILE A 88 5.97 -1.55 10.76
N ASP A 89 7.06 -1.93 10.12
CA ASP A 89 7.49 -1.33 8.85
C ASP A 89 6.81 -2.01 7.64
N PHE A 90 6.71 -1.30 6.51
CA PHE A 90 6.19 -1.87 5.26
C PHE A 90 6.96 -3.12 4.82
N ALA A 91 8.26 -3.19 5.12
CA ALA A 91 9.11 -4.33 4.81
C ALA A 91 8.72 -5.63 5.55
N GLU A 92 7.92 -5.54 6.62
CA GLU A 92 7.45 -6.69 7.38
C GLU A 92 6.19 -7.32 6.78
N LEU A 93 5.52 -6.61 5.87
CA LEU A 93 4.40 -7.15 5.08
C LEU A 93 4.92 -8.28 4.19
N SER A 94 4.27 -9.42 4.25
CA SER A 94 4.72 -10.64 3.58
C SER A 94 3.56 -11.44 3.00
N VAL A 95 3.81 -12.03 1.83
CA VAL A 95 2.85 -12.89 1.13
C VAL A 95 2.48 -14.08 2.01
N GLY A 96 1.18 -14.43 2.00
CA GLY A 96 0.60 -15.52 2.78
C GLY A 96 0.11 -15.11 4.16
N ARG A 97 0.42 -13.90 4.64
CA ARG A 97 -0.15 -13.38 5.90
C ARG A 97 -1.60 -12.93 5.70
N GLN A 98 -2.42 -13.18 6.71
CA GLN A 98 -3.74 -12.55 6.82
C GLN A 98 -3.55 -11.07 7.18
N ALA A 99 -4.35 -10.20 6.59
CA ALA A 99 -4.36 -8.79 6.88
C ALA A 99 -5.78 -8.22 6.87
N GLU A 100 -5.99 -7.22 7.73
CA GLU A 100 -7.10 -6.29 7.63
C GLU A 100 -6.59 -4.95 7.10
N VAL A 101 -7.20 -4.46 6.03
CA VAL A 101 -6.90 -3.16 5.43
C VAL A 101 -8.06 -2.21 5.66
N GLY A 102 -7.79 -1.12 6.37
CA GLY A 102 -8.65 0.05 6.44
C GLY A 102 -8.38 0.97 5.26
N PHE A 103 -9.42 1.47 4.63
CA PHE A 103 -9.32 2.42 3.52
C PHE A 103 -10.53 3.35 3.55
N SER A 104 -10.31 4.61 3.15
CA SER A 104 -11.38 5.56 2.88
C SER A 104 -11.37 5.97 1.41
N GLY A 105 -12.50 6.49 0.95
CA GLY A 105 -12.69 6.91 -0.43
C GLY A 105 -13.26 5.81 -1.32
N GLN A 106 -13.33 6.10 -2.63
CA GLN A 106 -13.90 5.19 -3.61
C GLN A 106 -12.87 4.13 -4.01
N VAL A 107 -13.28 2.87 -4.00
CA VAL A 107 -12.56 1.81 -4.71
C VAL A 107 -12.83 2.02 -6.19
N ALA A 108 -11.77 2.15 -6.99
CA ALA A 108 -11.91 2.27 -8.43
C ALA A 108 -12.54 0.98 -9.00
N GLU A 109 -13.60 1.12 -9.79
CA GLU A 109 -14.31 0.01 -10.46
C GLU A 109 -13.43 -0.61 -11.55
N SER A 110 -12.46 -1.42 -11.13
CA SER A 110 -11.52 -2.17 -11.96
C SER A 110 -11.31 -3.56 -11.38
N TYR A 111 -10.68 -4.47 -12.13
CA TYR A 111 -10.32 -5.80 -11.61
C TYR A 111 -8.82 -6.09 -11.84
N PRO A 112 -8.02 -6.28 -10.78
CA PRO A 112 -8.34 -6.05 -9.37
C PRO A 112 -8.88 -4.65 -9.09
N GLY A 113 -9.72 -4.51 -8.07
CA GLY A 113 -10.11 -3.20 -7.55
C GLY A 113 -8.87 -2.43 -7.07
N GLN A 114 -8.95 -1.11 -7.04
CA GLN A 114 -7.82 -0.28 -6.61
C GLN A 114 -8.27 0.74 -5.57
N ALA A 115 -7.50 0.88 -4.50
CA ALA A 115 -7.78 1.83 -3.42
C ALA A 115 -6.48 2.29 -2.74
N THR A 116 -6.59 3.31 -1.89
CA THR A 116 -5.50 3.76 -1.02
C THR A 116 -5.74 3.25 0.40
N ALA A 117 -4.74 2.63 1.00
CA ALA A 117 -4.84 2.18 2.39
C ALA A 117 -4.65 3.35 3.36
N GLU A 118 -5.51 3.42 4.36
CA GLU A 118 -5.30 4.25 5.57
C GLU A 118 -4.62 3.45 6.68
N SER A 119 -4.86 2.14 6.72
CA SER A 119 -4.18 1.22 7.63
C SER A 119 -4.05 -0.18 7.05
N VAL A 120 -2.99 -0.89 7.46
CA VAL A 120 -2.80 -2.32 7.22
C VAL A 120 -2.40 -2.98 8.52
N THR A 121 -3.22 -3.92 9.00
CA THR A 121 -2.95 -4.71 10.20
C THR A 121 -2.73 -6.16 9.80
N LEU A 122 -1.52 -6.70 10.01
CA LEU A 122 -1.27 -8.14 9.92
C LEU A 122 -2.01 -8.84 11.04
N LEU A 123 -2.79 -9.85 10.71
CA LEU A 123 -3.55 -10.64 11.67
C LEU A 123 -2.71 -11.84 12.12
N ASP A 124 -2.83 -12.18 13.39
CA ASP A 124 -2.24 -13.40 13.97
C ASP A 124 -2.80 -14.64 13.25
N PRO A 125 -1.98 -15.65 12.87
CA PRO A 125 -2.43 -16.89 12.22
C PRO A 125 -3.45 -17.77 13.00
N GLY A 126 -4.10 -17.26 14.04
CA GLY A 126 -5.08 -17.97 14.86
C GLY A 126 -6.48 -17.34 14.97
N SER A 127 -6.81 -16.31 14.17
CA SER A 127 -8.15 -15.65 14.16
C SER A 127 -9.09 -16.15 13.07
#